data_AF-A0A9P0L7T1-F1
#
_entry.id   AF-A0A9P0L7T1-F1
#
_cell.length_a   1.000
_cell.length_b   1.000
_cell.length_c   1.000
_cell.angle_alpha   90.00
_cell.angle_beta   90.00
_cell.angle_gamma   90.00
#
_symmetry.space_group_name_H-M   'P 1'
#
loop_
_entity.id
_entity.type
_entity.pdbx_description
1 polymer ?
#
loop_
_entity_poly.entity_id
_entity_poly.type
_entity_poly.pdbx_seq_one_letter_code
_entity_poly.pdbx_strand_id
1 'polypeptide(L)' 'MKICLRYLGDPGYQQGIGQELGVSQATVSRIVDRVVNSIVAQSNEWIKFPTTNHELMEAKRIWQSM' A
#
# COMPACT_ATOMS: atom_id res chain seq x y z
N MET A 1 7.42 2.38 5.37
CA MET A 1 6.96 1.73 4.12
C MET A 1 7.89 0.65 3.57
N LYS A 2 9.22 0.83 3.49
CA LYS A 2 10.14 -0.16 2.87
C LYS A 2 10.01 -1.60 3.40
N ILE A 3 9.91 -1.78 4.72
CA ILE A 3 9.73 -3.10 5.35
C ILE A 3 8.39 -3.73 4.93
N CYS A 4 7.29 -2.97 4.99
CA CYS A 4 5.96 -3.47 4.60
C CYS A 4 5.90 -3.82 3.11
N LEU A 5 6.43 -2.98 2.23
CA LEU A 5 6.43 -3.24 0.78
C LEU A 5 7.28 -4.47 0.43
N ARG A 6 8.46 -4.60 1.05
CA ARG A 6 9.30 -5.79 0.87
C ARG A 6 8.64 -7.04 1.44
N TYR A 7 8.00 -6.93 2.60
CA TYR A 7 7.21 -8.02 3.19
C TYR A 7 6.10 -8.48 2.26
N LEU A 8 5.40 -7.58 1.58
CA LEU A 8 4.35 -7.96 0.63
C LEU A 8 4.90 -8.55 -0.68
N GLY A 9 6.10 -8.14 -1.10
CA GLY A 9 6.68 -8.52 -2.40
C GLY A 9 7.65 -9.71 -2.37
N ASP A 10 8.14 -10.13 -1.20
CA ASP A 10 9.16 -11.17 -1.07
C ASP A 10 8.76 -12.21 0.01
N PRO A 11 8.26 -13.40 -0.39
CA PRO A 11 7.89 -14.46 0.54
C PRO A 11 9.05 -14.98 1.40
N GLY A 12 10.29 -14.92 0.89
CA GLY A 12 11.48 -15.31 1.66
C GLY A 12 11.73 -14.32 2.81
N TYR A 13 11.55 -13.03 2.54
CA TYR A 13 11.63 -11.98 3.56
C TYR A 13 10.54 -12.13 4.63
N GLN A 14 9.31 -12.55 4.25
CA GLN A 14 8.22 -12.77 5.21
C GLN A 14 8.61 -13.78 6.30
N GLN A 15 9.31 -14.86 5.94
CA GLN A 15 9.67 -15.92 6.89
C GLN A 15 10.81 -15.52 7.83
N GLY A 16 11.79 -14.74 7.36
CA GLY A 16 13.01 -14.42 8.11
C GLY A 16 12.94 -13.16 8.97
N ILE A 17 12.09 -12.20 8.63
CA ILE A 17 12.15 -10.85 9.22
C ILE A 17 11.87 -10.81 10.73
N GLY A 18 11.07 -11.73 11.27
CA GLY A 18 10.83 -11.81 12.72
C GLY A 18 12.12 -12.08 13.49
N GLN A 19 12.95 -13.01 12.98
CA GLN A 19 14.24 -13.33 13.58
C GLN A 19 15.22 -12.16 13.45
N GLU A 20 15.28 -11.50 12.28
CA GLU A 20 16.15 -10.33 12.06
C GLU A 20 15.81 -9.16 12.99
N LEU A 21 14.52 -8.95 13.27
CA LEU A 21 14.04 -7.88 14.15
C LEU A 21 14.02 -8.27 15.63
N GLY A 22 14.33 -9.53 15.99
CA GLY A 22 14.25 -10.03 17.36
C GLY A 22 12.84 -10.07 17.93
N VAL A 23 11.81 -10.22 17.09
CA VAL A 23 10.40 -10.27 17.51
C VAL A 23 9.71 -11.53 16.99
N SER A 24 8.60 -11.92 17.61
CA SER A 24 7.81 -13.03 17.11
C SER A 24 7.22 -12.73 15.73
N GLN A 25 7.09 -13.75 14.88
CA GLN A 25 6.44 -13.61 13.57
C GLN A 25 5.03 -13.03 13.68
N ALA A 26 4.27 -13.44 14.70
CA ALA A 26 2.95 -12.87 14.98
C ALA A 26 2.99 -11.34 15.20
N THR A 27 4.07 -10.81 15.80
CA THR A 27 4.24 -9.36 15.97
C THR A 27 4.47 -8.67 14.64
N VAL A 28 5.32 -9.23 13.78
CA VAL A 28 5.53 -8.73 12.42
C VAL A 28 4.22 -8.72 11.64
N SER A 29 3.49 -9.83 11.61
CA SER A 29 2.23 -9.94 10.86
C SER A 29 1.21 -8.90 11.31
N ARG A 30 1.06 -8.67 12.62
CA ARG A 30 0.16 -7.64 13.17
C ARG A 30 0.58 -6.22 12.77
N ILE A 31 1.89 -5.93 12.73
CA ILE A 31 2.38 -4.61 12.32
C ILE A 31 2.12 -4.39 10.83
N VAL A 32 2.43 -5.38 9.99
CA VAL A 32 2.18 -5.31 8.54
C VAL A 32 0.69 -5.11 8.29
N ASP A 33 -0.18 -5.88 8.94
CA ASP A 33 -1.63 -5.75 8.82
C ASP A 33 -2.12 -4.33 9.18
N ARG A 34 -1.65 -3.77 10.30
CA ARG A 34 -1.97 -2.38 10.68
C ARG A 34 -1.54 -1.35 9.63
N VAL A 35 -0.35 -1.52 9.05
CA VAL A 35 0.16 -0.63 8.00
C VAL A 35 -0.70 -0.75 6.74
N VAL A 36 -1.02 -1.97 6.30
CA VAL A 36 -1.89 -2.23 5.14
C VAL A 36 -3.27 -1.61 5.36
N ASN A 37 -3.89 -1.84 6.51
CA ASN A 37 -5.21 -1.28 6.82
C ASN A 37 -5.19 0.26 6.84
N SER A 38 -4.11 0.88 7.33
CA SER A 38 -3.96 2.34 7.31
C SER A 38 -3.82 2.88 5.88
N ILE A 39 -3.11 2.17 5.01
CA ILE A 39 -2.98 2.51 3.57
C ILE A 39 -4.34 2.37 2.87
N VAL A 40 -5.04 1.25 3.10
CA VAL A 40 -6.35 0.98 2.49
C VAL A 40 -7.37 2.03 2.92
N ALA A 41 -7.34 2.47 4.18
CA ALA A 41 -8.22 3.53 4.67
C ALA A 41 -8.05 4.86 3.92
N GLN A 42 -6.84 5.18 3.45
CA GLN A 42 -6.55 6.38 2.66
C GLN A 42 -6.66 6.16 1.14
N SER A 43 -6.82 4.92 0.68
CA SER A 43 -6.79 4.58 -0.74
C SER A 43 -7.85 5.32 -1.57
N ASN A 44 -9.02 5.54 -0.98
CA ASN A 44 -10.11 6.30 -1.60
C ASN A 44 -9.79 7.78 -1.79
N GLU A 45 -8.81 8.35 -1.09
CA GLU A 45 -8.38 9.74 -1.28
C GLU A 45 -7.40 9.87 -2.46
N TRP A 46 -6.56 8.84 -2.66
CA TRP A 46 -5.51 8.85 -3.67
C TRP A 46 -5.96 8.31 -5.02
N ILE A 47 -6.83 7.30 -5.02
CA ILE A 47 -7.32 6.63 -6.23
C ILE A 47 -8.78 7.03 -6.43
N LYS A 48 -8.99 8.09 -7.21
CA LYS A 48 -10.33 8.53 -7.63
C LYS A 48 -10.57 8.08 -9.06
N PHE A 49 -11.57 7.22 -9.25
CA PHE A 49 -12.09 6.95 -10.59
C PHE A 49 -13.11 8.02 -10.96
N PRO A 50 -12.99 8.65 -12.14
CA PRO A 50 -13.97 9.62 -12.59
C PRO A 50 -15.32 8.92 -12.76
N THR A 51 -16.35 9.49 -12.14
CA THR A 51 -17.72 8.98 -12.16
C THR A 51 -18.61 9.77 -13.11
N THR A 52 -18.15 10.96 -13.54
CA THR A 52 -18.85 11.81 -14.50
C THR A 52 -18.02 12.04 -15.75
N ASN A 53 -18.69 12.37 -16.87
CA ASN A 53 -18.00 12.76 -18.11
C ASN A 53 -17.10 14.00 -17.91
N HIS A 54 -17.50 14.92 -17.03
CA HIS A 54 -16.69 16.10 -16.70
C HIS A 54 -15.39 15.70 -15.99
N GLU A 55 -15.47 14.87 -14.94
CA GLU A 55 -14.30 14.36 -14.22
C GLU A 55 -13.37 13.56 -15.14
N LEU A 56 -13.93 12.79 -16.08
CA LEU A 56 -13.15 12.03 -17.05
C LEU A 56 -12.40 12.95 -18.01
N MET A 57 -13.04 14.01 -18.52
CA MET A 57 -12.40 14.98 -19.40
C MET A 57 -11.26 15.72 -18.68
N GLU A 58 -11.49 16.12 -17.43
CA GLU A 58 -10.47 16.79 -16.63
C GLU A 58 -9.27 15.87 -16.32
N ALA A 59 -9.54 14.61 -15.94
CA ALA A 59 -8.48 13.63 -15.73
C ALA A 59 -7.63 13.38 -16.99
N LYS A 60 -8.27 13.29 -18.17
CA LYS A 60 -7.57 13.17 -19.46
C LYS A 60 -6.71 14.40 -19.76
N ARG A 61 -7.21 15.60 -19.48
CA ARG A 61 -6.47 16.85 -19.67
C ARG A 61 -5.23 16.90 -18.79
N ILE A 62 -5.36 16.57 -17.50
CA ILE A 62 -4.23 16.53 -16.57
C ILE A 62 -3.19 15.52 -17.04
N TRP A 63 -3.60 14.31 -17.44
CA TRP A 63 -2.69 13.28 -17.93
C TRP A 63 -1.88 13.72 -19.16
N GLN A 64 -2.51 14.42 -20.11
CA GLN A 64 -1.82 14.93 -21.30
C GLN A 64 -0.86 16.09 -21.01
N SER A 65 -0.97 16.72 -19.83
CA SER A 65 -0.11 17.82 -19.40
C SER A 65 1.08 17.39 -18.54
N MET A 66 1.12 16.10 -18.14
CA MET A 66 2.24 15.47 -17.45
C MET A 66 3.24 14.90 -18.46
#